data_AF-A0A955SJG1-F1
#
_entry.id   AF-A0A955SJG1-F1
#
_cell.length_a   1.000
_cell.length_b   1.000
_cell.length_c   1.000
_cell.angle_alpha   90.00
_cell.angle_beta   90.00
_cell.angle_gamma   90.00
#
_symmetry.space_group_name_H-M   'P 1'
#
loop_
_entity.id
_entity.type
_entity.pdbx_description
1 polymer ?
#
loop_
_entity_poly.entity_id
_entity_poly.type
_entity_poly.pdbx_seq_one_letter_code
_entity_poly.pdbx_strand_id
1 'polypeptide(L)'
;MDELKIPLSQLAPIIDVDSLGFSDTSELPALEEPLGQARAIEALEFGLNMKSHGFNIYASGPIGTGKWAIIQQRVQHVASSKPDPPDWCYVYNFLEPSSPICLSFPASKGREFKQAMSFIIQSLQRDLPLAFESHKYLDARAKIIEEREEKKETLFKKINEEANSRGFGFKEDPVGFNLVPMREGKPLREKDHATLTVAEKDKISEQAKILEGKIREFQAQVHALDHEGDHQLSEMDRQVVRAVMHNRFAVLRDHHQSLLEVLEYLQKVEEDIVANYQDFLPREGPQLALLGWDVRDRKPNLSRYEVNLLIEHTQHSGAPIIDEPHPTYANLIGKIERKAHLGVVYTDFTEIRAGSCLRASGGFLMINVLDLLHQPFSWEALKRVIKTRSVNIEDPGEYFGF
;
A
#
# COMPACT_ATOMS: atom_id res chain seq x y z
N MET A 1 68.57 18.77 56.48
CA MET A 1 67.71 17.77 55.79
C MET A 1 66.50 17.36 56.65
N ASP A 2 66.59 17.34 57.98
CA ASP A 2 65.45 16.98 58.84
C ASP A 2 64.35 18.05 58.96
N GLU A 3 64.68 19.34 58.79
CA GLU A 3 63.69 20.45 58.85
C GLU A 3 62.74 20.52 57.64
N LEU A 4 62.96 19.67 56.62
CA LEU A 4 62.09 19.56 55.43
C LEU A 4 61.29 18.24 55.41
N LYS A 5 61.32 17.45 56.48
CA LYS A 5 60.56 16.19 56.56
C LYS A 5 59.08 16.46 56.83
N ILE A 6 58.23 16.03 55.91
CA ILE A 6 56.76 16.08 56.09
C ILE A 6 56.36 14.99 57.11
N PRO A 7 55.63 15.33 58.18
CA PRO A 7 55.14 14.36 59.16
C PRO A 7 54.26 13.29 58.49
N LEU A 8 54.33 12.04 58.96
CA LEU A 8 53.54 10.93 58.41
C LEU A 8 52.03 11.24 58.33
N SER A 9 51.52 11.98 59.32
CA SER A 9 50.12 12.43 59.40
C SER A 9 49.71 13.45 58.34
N GLN A 10 50.68 14.09 57.67
CA GLN A 10 50.46 15.00 56.55
C GLN A 10 50.70 14.33 55.18
N LEU A 11 51.15 13.07 55.16
CA LEU A 11 51.39 12.32 53.93
C LEU A 11 50.10 11.72 53.34
N ALA A 12 49.05 11.57 54.16
CA ALA A 12 47.75 11.07 53.72
C ALA A 12 46.60 11.70 54.52
N PRO A 13 45.43 11.94 53.90
CA PRO A 13 44.23 12.29 54.65
C PRO A 13 43.85 11.14 55.58
N ILE A 14 43.67 11.43 56.87
CA ILE A 14 43.17 10.48 57.86
C ILE A 14 41.66 10.65 57.93
N ILE A 15 40.93 9.60 57.58
CA ILE A 15 39.47 9.54 57.71
C ILE A 15 39.16 8.67 58.94
N ASP A 16 38.38 9.22 59.86
CA ASP A 16 37.85 8.46 61.00
C ASP A 16 36.69 7.59 60.50
N VAL A 17 36.88 6.27 60.46
CA VAL A 17 35.90 5.31 59.92
C VAL A 17 34.65 5.26 60.80
N ASP A 18 34.80 5.39 62.12
CA ASP A 18 33.67 5.35 63.05
C ASP A 18 32.75 6.58 62.87
N SER A 19 33.28 7.68 62.33
CA SER A 19 32.50 8.89 62.02
C SER A 19 31.52 8.74 60.85
N LEU A 20 31.66 7.68 60.04
CA LEU A 20 30.85 7.46 58.84
C LEU A 20 29.48 6.85 59.14
N GLY A 21 29.32 6.18 60.28
CA GLY A 21 28.02 5.72 60.79
C GLY A 21 27.41 4.50 60.09
N PHE A 22 28.19 3.75 59.31
CA PHE A 22 27.78 2.49 58.69
C PHE A 22 28.92 1.46 58.77
N SER A 23 28.59 0.17 58.82
CA SER A 23 29.61 -0.89 58.91
C SER A 23 30.23 -1.18 57.55
N ASP A 24 29.40 -1.18 56.50
CA ASP A 24 29.82 -1.36 55.11
C ASP A 24 28.89 -0.64 54.12
N THR A 25 29.35 -0.49 52.88
CA THR A 25 28.64 0.27 51.84
C THR A 25 27.34 -0.37 51.35
N SER A 26 27.05 -1.63 51.71
CA SER A 26 25.77 -2.28 51.37
C SER A 26 24.60 -1.78 52.22
N GLU A 27 24.90 -1.15 53.36
CA GLU A 27 23.91 -0.48 54.22
C GLU A 27 23.43 0.86 53.63
N LEU A 28 24.14 1.40 52.63
CA LEU A 28 23.84 2.70 52.04
C LEU A 28 22.80 2.57 50.91
N PRO A 29 21.78 3.45 50.87
CA PRO A 29 20.88 3.51 49.74
C PRO A 29 21.62 3.94 48.47
N ALA A 30 21.17 3.43 47.32
CA ALA A 30 21.69 3.87 46.03
C ALA A 30 21.42 5.37 45.84
N LEU A 31 22.44 6.11 45.43
CA LEU A 31 22.31 7.50 45.05
C LEU A 31 21.49 7.61 43.75
N GLU A 32 20.34 8.29 43.83
CA GLU A 32 19.50 8.54 42.66
C GLU A 32 20.02 9.69 41.79
N GLU A 33 20.80 10.61 42.40
CA GLU A 33 21.34 11.79 41.73
C GLU A 33 22.85 11.69 41.47
N PRO A 34 23.33 12.18 40.31
CA PRO A 34 24.75 12.24 40.00
C PRO A 34 25.52 13.20 40.93
N LEU A 35 26.50 12.67 41.66
CA LEU A 35 27.35 13.46 42.55
C LEU A 35 28.21 14.47 41.78
N GLY A 36 28.17 15.74 42.20
CA GLY A 36 29.10 16.78 41.74
C GLY A 36 28.85 17.32 40.32
N GLN A 37 27.70 17.01 39.71
CA GLN A 37 27.36 17.40 38.32
C GLN A 37 26.13 18.33 38.22
N ALA A 38 25.84 19.12 39.26
CA ALA A 38 24.64 19.96 39.34
C ALA A 38 24.42 20.82 38.08
N ARG A 39 25.45 21.52 37.59
CA ARG A 39 25.37 22.33 36.37
C ARG A 39 24.97 21.52 35.12
N ALA A 40 25.46 20.29 35.00
CA ALA A 40 25.14 19.44 33.85
C ALA A 40 23.70 18.94 33.91
N ILE A 41 23.21 18.62 35.10
CA ILE A 41 21.82 18.20 35.35
C ILE A 41 20.86 19.35 35.03
N GLU A 42 21.11 20.57 35.53
CA GLU A 42 20.30 21.75 35.23
C GLU A 42 20.24 22.04 33.72
N ALA A 43 21.38 21.94 33.03
CA ALA A 43 21.43 22.13 31.57
C ALA A 43 20.65 21.05 30.81
N LEU A 44 20.71 19.79 31.26
CA LEU A 44 19.93 18.69 30.70
C LEU A 44 18.43 18.91 30.90
N GLU A 45 17.99 19.28 32.10
CA GLU A 45 16.59 19.58 32.39
C GLU A 45 16.05 20.72 31.52
N PHE A 46 16.81 21.81 31.43
CA PHE A 46 16.45 22.94 30.60
C PHE A 46 16.34 22.54 29.12
N GLY A 47 17.34 21.80 28.62
CA GLY A 47 17.36 21.35 27.23
C GLY A 47 16.25 20.37 26.88
N LEU A 48 15.98 19.38 27.75
CA LEU A 48 14.97 18.34 27.51
C LEU A 48 13.53 18.87 27.57
N ASN A 49 13.32 19.96 28.30
CA ASN A 49 12.02 20.65 28.40
C ASN A 49 11.82 21.73 27.33
N MET A 50 12.85 22.03 26.52
CA MET A 50 12.76 23.01 25.43
C MET A 50 11.83 22.50 24.32
N LYS A 51 10.79 23.27 23.99
CA LYS A 51 9.82 22.93 22.92
C LYS A 51 10.18 23.49 21.55
N SER A 52 11.07 24.47 21.49
CA SER A 52 11.47 25.09 20.22
C SER A 52 12.30 24.12 19.38
N HIS A 53 12.03 24.10 18.08
CA HIS A 53 12.81 23.32 17.13
C HIS A 53 14.25 23.85 17.01
N GLY A 54 15.18 22.97 16.68
CA GLY A 54 16.60 23.31 16.48
C GLY A 54 17.45 23.30 17.75
N PHE A 55 16.83 23.15 18.93
CA PHE A 55 17.55 22.93 20.18
C PHE A 55 17.86 21.44 20.34
N ASN A 56 19.14 21.10 20.27
CA ASN A 56 19.66 19.76 20.51
C ASN A 56 20.71 19.83 21.63
N ILE A 57 20.85 18.78 22.41
CA ILE A 57 21.80 18.73 23.52
C ILE A 57 23.08 18.04 23.06
N TYR A 58 24.21 18.68 23.31
CA TYR A 58 25.54 18.08 23.17
C TYR A 58 26.19 17.99 24.56
N ALA A 59 26.55 16.78 24.97
CA ALA A 59 27.21 16.55 26.25
C ALA A 59 28.68 16.18 26.04
N SER A 60 29.57 16.92 26.67
CA SER A 60 31.02 16.68 26.64
C SER A 60 31.58 16.57 28.05
N GLY A 61 32.67 15.83 28.20
CA GLY A 61 33.37 15.68 29.47
C GLY A 61 34.33 14.47 29.47
N PRO A 62 35.16 14.32 30.50
CA PRO A 62 36.16 13.26 30.58
C PRO A 62 35.57 11.85 30.46
N ILE A 63 36.37 10.89 29.99
CA ILE A 63 36.00 9.47 29.96
C ILE A 63 35.83 8.95 31.40
N GLY A 64 34.90 8.03 31.62
CA GLY A 64 34.68 7.42 32.95
C GLY A 64 33.78 8.21 33.91
N THR A 65 33.25 9.36 33.49
CA THR A 65 32.36 10.21 34.33
C THR A 65 30.89 9.77 34.31
N GLY A 66 30.55 8.64 33.70
CA GLY A 66 29.17 8.14 33.67
C GLY A 66 28.18 8.97 32.84
N LYS A 67 28.65 9.89 31.97
CA LYS A 67 27.79 10.81 31.19
C LYS A 67 26.59 10.13 30.55
N TRP A 68 26.82 9.00 29.89
CA TRP A 68 25.77 8.27 29.18
C TRP A 68 24.66 7.83 30.12
N ALA A 69 25.03 7.22 31.25
CA ALA A 69 24.06 6.76 32.26
C ALA A 69 23.24 7.93 32.82
N ILE A 70 23.89 9.07 33.12
CA ILE A 70 23.22 10.27 33.62
C ILE A 70 22.21 10.80 32.60
N ILE A 71 22.62 10.93 31.33
CA ILE A 71 21.75 11.42 30.25
C ILE A 71 20.58 10.47 30.04
N GLN A 72 20.84 9.17 29.94
CA GLN A 72 19.81 8.15 29.72
C GLN A 72 18.77 8.14 30.84
N GLN A 73 19.21 8.20 32.11
CA GLN A 73 18.30 8.27 33.26
C GLN A 73 17.42 9.53 33.20
N ARG A 74 18.00 10.70 32.86
CA ARG A 74 17.23 11.95 32.78
C ARG A 74 16.26 11.97 31.60
N VAL A 75 16.69 11.48 30.45
CA VAL A 75 15.83 11.32 29.26
C VAL A 75 14.67 10.38 29.57
N GLN A 76 14.91 9.24 30.23
CA GLN A 76 13.88 8.30 30.66
C GLN A 76 12.82 8.95 31.55
N HIS A 77 13.27 9.74 32.52
CA HIS A 77 12.37 10.45 33.42
C HIS A 77 11.46 11.42 32.64
N VAL A 78 12.02 12.25 31.76
CA VAL A 78 11.24 13.22 30.97
C VAL A 78 10.31 12.50 29.99
N ALA A 79 10.81 11.48 29.30
CA ALA A 79 10.07 10.73 28.28
C ALA A 79 8.79 10.07 28.83
N SER A 80 8.86 9.51 30.05
CA SER A 80 7.71 8.86 30.70
C SER A 80 6.52 9.80 30.96
N SER A 81 6.76 11.12 31.01
CA SER A 81 5.74 12.14 31.22
C SER A 81 5.16 12.73 29.93
N LYS A 82 5.72 12.37 28.77
CA LYS A 82 5.28 12.89 27.46
C LYS A 82 4.10 12.08 26.90
N PRO A 83 3.25 12.68 26.05
CA PRO A 83 2.20 11.94 25.38
C PRO A 83 2.78 10.88 24.43
N ASP A 84 2.04 9.81 24.21
CA ASP A 84 2.42 8.78 23.24
C ASP A 84 2.40 9.38 21.83
N PRO A 85 3.47 9.21 21.05
CA PRO A 85 3.48 9.63 19.65
C PRO A 85 2.59 8.72 18.78
N PRO A 86 2.22 9.18 17.58
CA PRO A 86 1.45 8.38 16.66
C PRO A 86 2.25 7.20 16.08
N ASP A 87 1.52 6.16 15.66
CA ASP A 87 2.02 5.12 14.77
C ASP A 87 2.09 5.66 13.33
N TRP A 88 3.02 5.12 12.54
CA TRP A 88 3.21 5.50 11.13
C TRP A 88 3.16 4.29 10.22
N CYS A 89 2.34 4.37 9.18
CA CYS A 89 2.17 3.33 8.18
C CYS A 89 2.39 3.89 6.77
N TYR A 90 3.06 3.15 5.90
CA TYR A 90 2.97 3.36 4.46
C TYR A 90 1.90 2.46 3.86
N VAL A 91 1.09 3.04 2.98
CA VAL A 91 0.10 2.34 2.16
C VAL A 91 0.33 2.65 0.69
N TYR A 92 -0.18 1.77 -0.16
CA TYR A 92 -0.07 1.94 -1.61
C TYR A 92 -0.81 3.20 -2.09
N ASN A 93 -0.23 3.86 -3.08
CA ASN A 93 -0.85 4.99 -3.76
C ASN A 93 -1.37 4.55 -5.13
N PHE A 94 -2.69 4.43 -5.26
CA PHE A 94 -3.34 3.99 -6.50
C PHE A 94 -3.20 4.98 -7.66
N LEU A 95 -2.84 6.24 -7.41
CA LEU A 95 -2.62 7.26 -8.44
C LEU A 95 -1.15 7.30 -8.88
N GLU A 96 -0.22 7.22 -7.92
CA GLU A 96 1.22 7.25 -8.18
C GLU A 96 1.91 6.09 -7.43
N PRO A 97 1.97 4.87 -8.01
CA PRO A 97 2.50 3.67 -7.37
C PRO A 97 3.91 3.76 -6.78
N SER A 98 4.75 4.64 -7.31
CA SER A 98 6.12 4.88 -6.84
C SER A 98 6.21 5.80 -5.62
N SER A 99 5.09 6.39 -5.18
CA SER A 99 5.02 7.38 -4.11
C SER A 99 3.99 6.94 -3.06
N PRO A 100 4.36 6.04 -2.13
CA PRO A 100 3.43 5.51 -1.13
C PRO A 100 2.93 6.62 -0.19
N ILE A 101 1.69 6.47 0.27
CA ILE A 101 1.05 7.44 1.16
C ILE A 101 1.41 7.08 2.61
N CYS A 102 1.85 8.07 3.37
CA CYS A 102 2.09 7.92 4.81
C CYS A 102 0.80 8.23 5.56
N LEU A 103 0.35 7.32 6.42
CA LEU A 103 -0.81 7.49 7.29
C LEU A 103 -0.37 7.49 8.75
N SER A 104 -1.01 8.36 9.54
CA SER A 104 -0.78 8.49 10.98
C SER A 104 -1.94 7.89 11.77
N PHE A 105 -1.64 7.13 12.81
CA PHE A 105 -2.62 6.55 13.72
C PHE A 105 -2.30 6.86 15.18
N PRO A 106 -3.28 6.94 16.08
CA PRO A 106 -3.00 6.92 17.52
C PRO A 106 -2.18 5.68 17.90
N ALA A 107 -1.42 5.77 19.00
CA ALA A 107 -0.58 4.68 19.47
C ALA A 107 -1.34 3.34 19.53
N SER A 108 -0.69 2.29 19.01
CA SER A 108 -1.19 0.91 18.89
C SER A 108 -2.30 0.68 17.86
N LYS A 109 -2.87 1.74 17.25
CA LYS A 109 -3.94 1.61 16.25
C LYS A 109 -3.43 1.29 14.85
N GLY A 110 -2.15 1.54 14.55
CA GLY A 110 -1.56 1.18 13.25
C GLY A 110 -1.52 -0.35 13.04
N ARG A 111 -1.22 -1.11 14.11
CA ARG A 111 -1.24 -2.58 14.08
C ARG A 111 -2.65 -3.14 13.86
N GLU A 112 -3.65 -2.59 14.56
CA GLU A 112 -5.06 -2.98 14.40
C GLU A 112 -5.51 -2.77 12.94
N PHE A 113 -5.20 -1.60 12.35
CA PHE A 113 -5.54 -1.30 10.97
C PHE A 113 -4.87 -2.27 9.97
N LYS A 114 -3.57 -2.55 10.14
CA LYS A 114 -2.83 -3.51 9.32
C LYS A 114 -3.47 -4.91 9.35
N GLN A 115 -3.83 -5.38 10.54
CA GLN A 115 -4.47 -6.68 10.72
C GLN A 115 -5.87 -6.72 10.09
N ALA A 116 -6.67 -5.66 10.30
CA ALA A 116 -8.00 -5.55 9.72
C ALA A 116 -7.96 -5.57 8.19
N MET A 117 -7.06 -4.80 7.58
CA MET A 117 -6.84 -4.81 6.12
C MET A 117 -6.46 -6.21 5.62
N SER A 118 -5.48 -6.85 6.26
CA SER A 118 -5.06 -8.20 5.88
C SER A 118 -6.21 -9.22 5.96
N PHE A 119 -7.00 -9.15 7.03
CA PHE A 119 -8.16 -10.01 7.22
C PHE A 119 -9.23 -9.79 6.14
N ILE A 120 -9.54 -8.52 5.82
CA ILE A 120 -10.50 -8.19 4.77
C ILE A 120 -10.04 -8.78 3.44
N ILE A 121 -8.80 -8.54 3.02
CA ILE A 121 -8.29 -9.03 1.74
C ILE A 121 -8.32 -10.56 1.66
N GLN A 122 -7.84 -11.26 2.70
CA GLN A 122 -7.90 -12.73 2.78
C GLN A 122 -9.33 -13.25 2.73
N SER A 123 -10.27 -12.55 3.36
CA SER A 123 -11.68 -12.94 3.33
C SER A 123 -12.30 -12.74 1.95
N LEU A 124 -11.99 -11.65 1.25
CA LEU A 124 -12.48 -11.39 -0.11
C LEU A 124 -11.97 -12.42 -1.10
N GLN A 125 -10.73 -12.92 -0.96
CA GLN A 125 -10.20 -14.01 -1.77
C GLN A 125 -11.02 -15.32 -1.66
N ARG A 126 -11.75 -15.51 -0.56
CA ARG A 126 -12.63 -16.68 -0.36
C ARG A 126 -14.07 -16.37 -0.73
N ASP A 127 -14.56 -15.21 -0.32
CA ASP A 127 -15.99 -14.89 -0.34
C ASP A 127 -16.44 -14.38 -1.72
N LEU A 128 -15.56 -13.73 -2.49
CA LEU A 128 -15.89 -13.28 -3.85
C LEU A 128 -16.15 -14.47 -4.79
N PRO A 129 -15.26 -15.48 -4.92
CA PRO A 129 -15.56 -16.66 -5.75
C PRO A 129 -16.89 -17.31 -5.39
N LEU A 130 -17.17 -17.51 -4.10
CA LEU A 130 -18.44 -18.08 -3.63
C LEU A 130 -19.67 -17.23 -3.99
N ALA A 131 -19.54 -15.89 -3.98
CA ALA A 131 -20.62 -15.01 -4.40
C ALA A 131 -20.93 -15.15 -5.91
N PHE A 132 -19.89 -15.29 -6.74
CA PHE A 132 -20.01 -15.53 -8.18
C PHE A 132 -20.47 -16.95 -8.53
N GLU A 133 -20.38 -17.90 -7.61
CA GLU A 133 -20.95 -19.25 -7.73
C GLU A 133 -22.39 -19.36 -7.19
N SER A 134 -22.91 -18.29 -6.57
CA SER A 134 -24.24 -18.33 -5.96
C SER A 134 -25.35 -18.46 -7.00
N HIS A 135 -26.38 -19.27 -6.70
CA HIS A 135 -27.52 -19.48 -7.60
C HIS A 135 -28.20 -18.15 -7.99
N LYS A 136 -28.36 -17.24 -7.03
CA LYS A 136 -28.91 -15.90 -7.26
C LYS A 136 -28.14 -15.12 -8.33
N TYR A 137 -26.81 -15.20 -8.32
CA TYR A 137 -25.99 -14.53 -9.33
C TYR A 137 -26.07 -15.25 -10.68
N LEU A 138 -25.97 -16.58 -10.70
CA LEU A 138 -26.04 -17.38 -11.93
C LEU A 138 -27.38 -17.19 -12.66
N ASP A 139 -28.49 -17.16 -11.92
CA ASP A 139 -29.83 -16.94 -12.49
C ASP A 139 -29.98 -15.51 -13.05
N ALA A 140 -29.50 -14.50 -12.31
CA ALA A 140 -29.52 -13.12 -12.78
C ALA A 140 -28.68 -12.95 -14.05
N ARG A 141 -27.50 -13.58 -14.10
CA ARG A 141 -26.63 -13.61 -15.28
C ARG A 141 -27.29 -14.31 -16.46
N ALA A 142 -27.88 -15.49 -16.23
CA ALA A 142 -28.59 -16.23 -17.27
C ALA A 142 -29.74 -15.42 -17.86
N LYS A 143 -30.51 -14.73 -17.01
CA LYS A 143 -31.61 -13.85 -17.43
C LYS A 143 -31.14 -12.71 -18.35
N ILE A 144 -30.03 -12.03 -18.02
CA ILE A 144 -29.48 -10.97 -18.88
C ILE A 144 -29.07 -11.53 -20.25
N ILE A 145 -28.44 -12.71 -20.26
CA ILE A 145 -28.03 -13.38 -21.51
C ILE A 145 -29.27 -13.77 -22.33
N GLU A 146 -30.28 -14.36 -21.71
CA GLU A 146 -31.54 -14.77 -22.36
C GLU A 146 -32.28 -13.56 -22.95
N GLU A 147 -32.49 -12.48 -22.18
CA GLU A 147 -33.13 -11.25 -22.65
C GLU A 147 -32.38 -10.63 -23.84
N ARG A 148 -31.05 -10.72 -23.85
CA ARG A 148 -30.21 -10.27 -24.97
C ARG A 148 -30.42 -11.14 -26.21
N GLU A 149 -30.38 -12.46 -26.06
CA GLU A 149 -30.58 -13.40 -27.18
C GLU A 149 -32.00 -13.28 -27.76
N GLU A 150 -33.04 -13.15 -26.93
CA GLU A 150 -34.42 -12.93 -27.38
C GLU A 150 -34.57 -11.65 -28.22
N LYS A 151 -33.93 -10.55 -27.79
CA LYS A 151 -33.91 -9.29 -28.56
C LYS A 151 -33.19 -9.47 -29.90
N LYS A 152 -32.05 -10.17 -29.92
CA LYS A 152 -31.30 -10.49 -31.15
C LYS A 152 -32.13 -11.34 -32.10
N GLU A 153 -32.78 -12.39 -31.60
CA GLU A 153 -33.64 -13.26 -32.41
C GLU A 153 -34.82 -12.48 -33.01
N THR A 154 -35.40 -11.55 -32.24
CA THR A 154 -36.47 -10.68 -32.73
C THR A 154 -36.00 -9.75 -33.86
N LEU A 155 -34.81 -9.17 -33.73
CA LEU A 155 -34.20 -8.37 -34.79
C LEU A 155 -33.89 -9.21 -36.03
N PHE A 156 -33.38 -10.43 -35.82
CA PHE A 156 -33.06 -11.38 -36.89
C PHE A 156 -34.32 -11.79 -37.67
N LYS A 157 -35.42 -12.09 -36.97
CA LYS A 157 -36.72 -12.39 -37.60
C LYS A 157 -37.21 -11.23 -38.47
N LYS A 158 -37.16 -9.99 -37.97
CA LYS A 158 -37.58 -8.80 -38.72
C LYS A 158 -36.79 -8.60 -40.02
N ILE A 159 -35.45 -8.68 -39.97
CA ILE A 159 -34.63 -8.48 -41.16
C ILE A 159 -34.76 -9.65 -42.15
N ASN A 160 -34.94 -10.88 -41.64
CA ASN A 160 -35.15 -12.06 -42.48
C ASN A 160 -36.50 -12.02 -43.20
N GLU A 161 -37.59 -11.63 -42.52
CA GLU A 161 -38.91 -11.42 -43.15
C GLU A 161 -38.85 -10.35 -44.25
N GLU A 162 -38.16 -9.24 -43.98
CA GLU A 162 -38.00 -8.18 -44.97
C GLU A 162 -37.15 -8.61 -46.16
N ALA A 163 -36.03 -9.31 -45.93
CA ALA A 163 -35.22 -9.89 -47.00
C ALA A 163 -36.05 -10.84 -47.87
N ASN A 164 -36.81 -11.74 -47.24
CA ASN A 164 -37.66 -12.71 -47.93
C ASN A 164 -38.74 -12.03 -48.78
N SER A 165 -39.38 -10.97 -48.27
CA SER A 165 -40.39 -10.20 -49.01
C SER A 165 -39.84 -9.54 -50.27
N ARG A 166 -38.52 -9.30 -50.32
CA ARG A 166 -37.79 -8.70 -51.44
C ARG A 166 -37.03 -9.73 -52.29
N GLY A 167 -37.20 -11.03 -52.01
CA GLY A 167 -36.59 -12.11 -52.78
C GLY A 167 -35.15 -12.45 -52.40
N PHE A 168 -34.74 -12.19 -51.15
CA PHE A 168 -33.41 -12.54 -50.63
C PHE A 168 -33.53 -13.38 -49.36
N GLY A 169 -32.62 -14.32 -49.17
CA GLY A 169 -32.41 -15.01 -47.90
C GLY A 169 -31.35 -14.29 -47.09
N PHE A 170 -31.60 -14.09 -45.79
CA PHE A 170 -30.65 -13.49 -44.86
C PHE A 170 -30.00 -14.58 -44.02
N LYS A 171 -28.66 -14.62 -43.97
CA LYS A 171 -27.91 -15.66 -43.25
C LYS A 171 -26.72 -15.06 -42.53
N GLU A 172 -26.37 -15.68 -41.41
CA GLU A 172 -25.13 -15.44 -40.69
C GLU A 172 -24.05 -16.38 -41.24
N ASP A 173 -22.91 -15.81 -41.64
CA ASP A 173 -21.69 -16.47 -42.09
C ASP A 173 -20.53 -16.08 -41.15
N PRO A 174 -19.38 -16.78 -41.16
CA PRO A 174 -18.25 -16.48 -40.27
C PRO A 174 -17.65 -15.07 -40.42
N VAL A 175 -17.94 -14.37 -41.51
CA VAL A 175 -17.47 -13.01 -41.82
C VAL A 175 -18.54 -11.95 -41.53
N GLY A 176 -19.73 -12.36 -41.06
CA GLY A 176 -20.84 -11.47 -40.73
C GLY A 176 -22.16 -11.90 -41.38
N PHE A 177 -22.98 -10.94 -41.79
CA PHE A 177 -24.30 -11.21 -42.35
C PHE A 177 -24.31 -11.07 -43.88
N ASN A 178 -24.85 -12.07 -44.58
CA ASN A 178 -24.89 -12.11 -46.05
C ASN A 178 -26.33 -12.23 -46.59
N LEU A 179 -26.54 -11.57 -47.73
CA LEU A 179 -27.76 -11.67 -48.54
C LEU A 179 -27.56 -12.67 -49.68
N VAL A 180 -28.50 -13.59 -49.84
CA VAL A 180 -28.49 -14.55 -50.95
C VAL A 180 -29.76 -14.37 -51.79
N PRO A 181 -29.66 -13.97 -53.08
CA PRO A 181 -30.84 -13.85 -53.94
C PRO A 181 -31.59 -15.18 -54.04
N MET A 182 -32.93 -15.12 -54.01
CA MET A 182 -33.81 -16.29 -54.07
C MET A 182 -34.80 -16.20 -55.24
N ARG A 183 -34.99 -17.31 -55.95
CA ARG A 183 -35.98 -17.47 -57.02
C ARG A 183 -36.78 -18.74 -56.75
N GLU A 184 -38.11 -18.62 -56.69
CA GLU A 184 -39.02 -19.73 -56.33
C GLU A 184 -38.65 -20.43 -55.01
N GLY A 185 -38.17 -19.67 -54.01
CA GLY A 185 -37.77 -20.22 -52.71
C GLY A 185 -36.45 -20.98 -52.70
N LYS A 186 -35.68 -20.98 -53.80
CA LYS A 186 -34.35 -21.59 -53.88
C LYS A 186 -33.26 -20.51 -54.02
N PRO A 187 -32.10 -20.66 -53.37
CA PRO A 187 -30.95 -19.79 -53.57
C PRO A 187 -30.50 -19.81 -55.03
N LEU A 188 -30.37 -18.63 -55.65
CA LEU A 188 -29.78 -18.49 -56.99
C LEU A 188 -28.30 -18.88 -56.92
N ARG A 189 -27.90 -19.88 -57.71
CA ARG A 189 -26.48 -20.23 -57.90
C ARG A 189 -25.88 -19.29 -58.94
N GLU A 190 -24.57 -19.05 -58.89
CA GLU A 190 -23.86 -18.13 -59.82
C GLU A 190 -24.16 -18.41 -61.31
N LYS A 191 -24.40 -19.68 -61.68
CA LYS A 191 -24.75 -20.09 -63.05
C LYS A 191 -26.14 -19.61 -63.51
N ASP A 192 -27.09 -19.50 -62.58
CA ASP A 192 -28.48 -19.05 -62.86
C ASP A 192 -28.61 -17.53 -62.78
N HIS A 193 -27.63 -16.85 -62.17
CA HIS A 193 -27.53 -15.39 -62.17
C HIS A 193 -27.05 -14.84 -63.54
N ALA A 194 -26.29 -15.65 -64.29
CA ALA A 194 -25.78 -15.30 -65.61
C ALA A 194 -26.87 -15.24 -66.69
N THR A 195 -27.94 -16.04 -66.56
CA THR A 195 -29.08 -16.15 -67.48
C THR A 195 -30.17 -15.08 -67.27
N LEU A 196 -30.05 -14.24 -66.25
CA LEU A 196 -30.98 -13.13 -65.97
C LEU A 196 -30.84 -11.99 -67.00
N THR A 197 -31.97 -11.38 -67.35
CA THR A 197 -32.03 -10.20 -68.22
C THR A 197 -31.46 -8.96 -67.52
N VAL A 198 -31.06 -7.94 -68.29
CA VAL A 198 -30.49 -6.68 -67.73
C VAL A 198 -31.48 -6.01 -66.76
N ALA A 199 -32.77 -5.99 -67.11
CA ALA A 199 -33.82 -5.41 -66.25
C ALA A 199 -34.03 -6.18 -64.93
N GLU A 200 -33.89 -7.52 -64.93
CA GLU A 200 -33.97 -8.32 -63.71
C GLU A 200 -32.75 -8.11 -62.80
N LYS A 201 -31.55 -7.97 -63.40
CA LYS A 201 -30.32 -7.65 -62.67
C LYS A 201 -30.38 -6.27 -62.02
N ASP A 202 -30.91 -5.27 -62.72
CA ASP A 202 -31.07 -3.91 -62.17
C ASP A 202 -32.05 -3.89 -61.00
N LYS A 203 -33.17 -4.63 -61.10
CA LYS A 203 -34.16 -4.73 -60.02
C LYS A 203 -33.61 -5.45 -58.78
N ILE A 204 -32.82 -6.52 -58.96
CA ILE A 204 -32.13 -7.21 -57.85
C ILE A 204 -31.11 -6.28 -57.20
N SER A 205 -30.33 -5.54 -57.99
CA SER A 205 -29.32 -4.60 -57.49
C SER A 205 -29.94 -3.45 -56.66
N GLU A 206 -31.07 -2.90 -57.12
CA GLU A 206 -31.78 -1.84 -56.39
C GLU A 206 -32.35 -2.33 -55.05
N GLN A 207 -32.97 -3.52 -55.03
CA GLN A 207 -33.45 -4.13 -53.79
C GLN A 207 -32.32 -4.52 -52.84
N ALA A 208 -31.19 -5.00 -53.39
CA ALA A 208 -29.98 -5.30 -52.62
C ALA A 208 -29.44 -4.05 -51.92
N LYS A 209 -29.35 -2.89 -52.59
CA LYS A 209 -28.90 -1.63 -51.97
C LYS A 209 -29.80 -1.18 -50.81
N ILE A 210 -31.12 -1.34 -50.94
CA ILE A 210 -32.05 -0.99 -49.86
C ILE A 210 -31.85 -1.94 -48.66
N LEU A 211 -31.72 -3.24 -48.93
CA LEU A 211 -31.47 -4.24 -47.89
C LEU A 211 -30.10 -4.06 -47.23
N GLU A 212 -29.06 -3.69 -47.98
CA GLU A 212 -27.74 -3.37 -47.43
C GLU A 212 -27.81 -2.26 -46.38
N GLY A 213 -28.59 -1.20 -46.63
CA GLY A 213 -28.82 -0.14 -45.65
C GLY A 213 -29.48 -0.66 -44.36
N LYS A 214 -30.47 -1.54 -44.50
CA LYS A 214 -31.17 -2.16 -43.36
C LYS A 214 -30.30 -3.18 -42.61
N ILE A 215 -29.43 -3.90 -43.31
CA ILE A 215 -28.46 -4.82 -42.67
C ILE A 215 -27.45 -4.04 -41.86
N ARG A 216 -26.97 -2.89 -42.36
CA ARG A 216 -26.09 -2.02 -41.56
C ARG A 216 -26.79 -1.52 -40.30
N GLU A 217 -28.06 -1.14 -40.40
CA GLU A 217 -28.87 -0.75 -39.24
C GLU A 217 -29.03 -1.91 -38.25
N PHE A 218 -29.36 -3.12 -38.75
CA PHE A 218 -29.43 -4.34 -37.95
C PHE A 218 -28.10 -4.65 -37.26
N GLN A 219 -26.97 -4.60 -37.96
CA GLN A 219 -25.64 -4.81 -37.38
C GLN A 219 -25.34 -3.80 -36.28
N ALA A 220 -25.66 -2.51 -36.50
CA ALA A 220 -25.50 -1.48 -35.49
C ALA A 220 -26.37 -1.76 -34.25
N GLN A 221 -27.62 -2.21 -34.44
CA GLN A 221 -28.52 -2.59 -33.34
C GLN A 221 -28.01 -3.83 -32.58
N VAL A 222 -27.49 -4.85 -33.26
CA VAL A 222 -26.89 -6.03 -32.63
C VAL A 222 -25.66 -5.65 -31.81
N HIS A 223 -24.76 -4.84 -32.36
CA HIS A 223 -23.59 -4.35 -31.61
C HIS A 223 -24.00 -3.49 -30.40
N ALA A 224 -25.04 -2.66 -30.54
CA ALA A 224 -25.57 -1.90 -29.41
C ALA A 224 -26.14 -2.80 -28.31
N LEU A 225 -26.87 -3.86 -28.68
CA LEU A 225 -27.38 -4.86 -27.73
C LEU A 225 -26.25 -5.64 -27.04
N ASP A 226 -25.19 -5.96 -27.76
CA ASP A 226 -24.00 -6.61 -27.17
C ASP A 226 -23.31 -5.69 -26.17
N HIS A 227 -23.06 -4.44 -26.53
CA HIS A 227 -22.49 -3.46 -25.60
C HIS A 227 -23.38 -3.21 -24.38
N GLU A 228 -24.70 -3.14 -24.56
CA GLU A 228 -25.65 -3.00 -23.45
C GLU A 228 -25.59 -4.21 -22.51
N GLY A 229 -25.60 -5.42 -23.08
CA GLY A 229 -25.50 -6.67 -22.31
C GLY A 229 -24.19 -6.79 -21.53
N ASP A 230 -23.06 -6.52 -22.18
CA ASP A 230 -21.74 -6.52 -21.54
C ASP A 230 -21.65 -5.48 -20.40
N HIS A 231 -22.23 -4.30 -20.61
CA HIS A 231 -22.31 -3.27 -19.58
C HIS A 231 -23.20 -3.70 -18.41
N GLN A 232 -24.37 -4.29 -18.68
CA GLN A 232 -25.27 -4.81 -17.64
C GLN A 232 -24.61 -5.91 -16.81
N LEU A 233 -23.90 -6.85 -17.46
CA LEU A 233 -23.12 -7.89 -16.79
C LEU A 233 -22.00 -7.28 -15.92
N SER A 234 -21.22 -6.35 -16.47
CA SER A 234 -20.15 -5.68 -15.73
C SER A 234 -20.66 -4.91 -14.51
N GLU A 235 -21.77 -4.18 -14.64
CA GLU A 235 -22.36 -3.48 -13.49
C GLU A 235 -22.98 -4.44 -12.46
N MET A 236 -23.56 -5.55 -12.89
CA MET A 236 -24.02 -6.61 -11.99
C MET A 236 -22.86 -7.21 -11.20
N ASP A 237 -21.75 -7.54 -11.86
CA ASP A 237 -20.54 -8.05 -11.20
C ASP A 237 -20.02 -7.06 -10.15
N ARG A 238 -19.94 -5.78 -10.51
CA ARG A 238 -19.52 -4.71 -9.59
C ARG A 238 -20.49 -4.56 -8.41
N GLN A 239 -21.79 -4.73 -8.61
CA GLN A 239 -22.77 -4.71 -7.51
C GLN A 239 -22.59 -5.88 -6.55
N VAL A 240 -22.31 -7.09 -7.07
CA VAL A 240 -21.98 -8.25 -6.24
C VAL A 240 -20.74 -7.97 -5.39
N VAL A 241 -19.66 -7.46 -6.01
CA VAL A 241 -18.41 -7.11 -5.31
C VAL A 241 -18.66 -6.07 -4.22
N ARG A 242 -19.38 -4.99 -4.53
CA ARG A 242 -19.76 -3.95 -3.54
C ARG A 242 -20.57 -4.54 -2.38
N ALA A 243 -21.52 -5.43 -2.66
CA ALA A 243 -22.34 -6.05 -1.62
C ALA A 243 -21.51 -6.93 -0.67
N VAL A 244 -20.55 -7.69 -1.20
CA VAL A 244 -19.63 -8.53 -0.40
C VAL A 244 -18.72 -7.67 0.49
N MET A 245 -18.28 -6.51 -0.02
CA MET A 245 -17.39 -5.58 0.70
C MET A 245 -18.11 -4.71 1.72
N HIS A 246 -19.39 -4.36 1.48
CA HIS A 246 -20.11 -3.30 2.17
C HIS A 246 -19.95 -3.33 3.70
N ASN A 247 -20.35 -4.43 4.34
CA ASN A 247 -20.31 -4.54 5.80
C ASN A 247 -18.88 -4.49 6.35
N ARG A 248 -17.91 -5.04 5.64
CA ARG A 248 -16.51 -5.16 6.11
C ARG A 248 -15.84 -3.79 6.15
N PHE A 249 -15.97 -3.03 5.07
CA PHE A 249 -15.43 -1.66 5.00
C PHE A 249 -16.24 -0.68 5.84
N ALA A 250 -17.55 -0.88 6.00
CA ALA A 250 -18.37 -0.06 6.91
C ALA A 250 -17.86 -0.14 8.36
N VAL A 251 -17.56 -1.34 8.85
CA VAL A 251 -16.97 -1.53 10.19
C VAL A 251 -15.62 -0.82 10.28
N LEU A 252 -14.75 -0.95 9.28
CA LEU A 252 -13.42 -0.30 9.32
C LEU A 252 -13.52 1.24 9.28
N ARG A 253 -14.44 1.79 8.49
CA ARG A 253 -14.73 3.23 8.46
C ARG A 253 -15.26 3.73 9.80
N ASP A 254 -16.12 2.95 10.46
CA ASP A 254 -16.66 3.29 11.78
C ASP A 254 -15.58 3.39 12.86
N HIS A 255 -14.60 2.48 12.84
CA HIS A 255 -13.47 2.50 13.79
C HIS A 255 -12.50 3.68 13.57
N HIS A 256 -12.48 4.26 12.37
CA HIS A 256 -11.51 5.29 11.96
C HIS A 256 -12.18 6.61 11.52
N GLN A 257 -13.41 6.90 11.97
CA GLN A 257 -14.18 8.08 11.55
C GLN A 257 -13.45 9.41 11.74
N SER A 258 -12.56 9.51 12.74
CA SER A 258 -11.80 10.73 13.04
C SER A 258 -10.56 10.91 12.16
N LEU A 259 -10.20 9.93 11.31
CA LEU A 259 -8.98 9.92 10.51
C LEU A 259 -9.31 10.08 9.02
N LEU A 260 -9.44 11.32 8.55
CA LEU A 260 -9.88 11.63 7.18
C LEU A 260 -8.99 10.97 6.10
N GLU A 261 -7.67 11.02 6.25
CA GLU A 261 -6.73 10.42 5.30
C GLU A 261 -6.91 8.89 5.18
N VAL A 262 -7.27 8.23 6.28
CA VAL A 262 -7.56 6.79 6.31
C VAL A 262 -8.86 6.51 5.57
N LEU A 263 -9.91 7.33 5.78
CA LEU A 263 -11.18 7.19 5.07
C LEU A 263 -11.03 7.37 3.56
N GLU A 264 -10.25 8.37 3.14
CA GLU A 264 -9.93 8.60 1.72
C GLU A 264 -9.15 7.43 1.11
N TYR A 265 -8.19 6.86 1.85
CA TYR A 265 -7.48 5.67 1.42
C TYR A 265 -8.41 4.46 1.27
N LEU A 266 -9.28 4.22 2.26
CA LEU A 266 -10.25 3.11 2.21
C LEU A 266 -11.20 3.24 1.01
N GLN A 267 -11.65 4.45 0.69
CA GLN A 267 -12.46 4.68 -0.51
C GLN A 267 -11.70 4.26 -1.78
N LYS A 268 -10.44 4.67 -1.92
CA LYS A 268 -9.60 4.28 -3.07
C LYS A 268 -9.39 2.77 -3.15
N VAL A 269 -9.24 2.09 -2.01
CA VAL A 269 -9.17 0.62 -1.94
C VAL A 269 -10.48 0.00 -2.44
N GLU A 270 -11.64 0.46 -1.96
CA GLU A 270 -12.95 -0.04 -2.39
C GLU A 270 -13.14 0.13 -3.92
N GLU A 271 -12.81 1.32 -4.45
CA GLU A 271 -12.87 1.63 -5.88
C GLU A 271 -11.96 0.71 -6.71
N ASP A 272 -10.72 0.50 -6.26
CA ASP A 272 -9.77 -0.37 -6.94
C ASP A 272 -10.19 -1.84 -6.93
N ILE A 273 -10.73 -2.34 -5.80
CA ILE A 273 -11.24 -3.71 -5.73
C ILE A 273 -12.45 -3.89 -6.67
N VAL A 274 -13.36 -2.91 -6.75
CA VAL A 274 -14.49 -2.97 -7.71
C VAL A 274 -13.99 -2.94 -9.16
N ALA A 275 -12.97 -2.15 -9.46
CA ALA A 275 -12.41 -2.09 -10.81
C ALA A 275 -11.65 -3.36 -11.21
N ASN A 276 -10.96 -3.99 -10.25
CA ASN A 276 -10.02 -5.09 -10.47
C ASN A 276 -10.42 -6.38 -9.73
N TYR A 277 -11.72 -6.62 -9.50
CA TYR A 277 -12.22 -7.77 -8.74
C TYR A 277 -11.81 -9.13 -9.34
N GLN A 278 -11.51 -9.17 -10.64
CA GLN A 278 -11.01 -10.36 -11.34
C GLN A 278 -9.70 -10.89 -10.73
N ASP A 279 -8.91 -10.03 -10.07
CA ASP A 279 -7.71 -10.44 -9.34
C ASP A 279 -8.02 -11.36 -8.13
N PHE A 280 -9.26 -11.35 -7.65
CA PHE A 280 -9.71 -12.20 -6.54
C PHE A 280 -10.33 -13.53 -7.00
N LEU A 281 -10.54 -13.70 -8.31
CA LEU A 281 -11.16 -14.90 -8.87
C LEU A 281 -10.11 -15.94 -9.28
N PRO A 282 -10.43 -17.24 -9.20
CA PRO A 282 -9.55 -18.27 -9.72
C PRO A 282 -9.35 -18.08 -11.23
N ARG A 283 -8.10 -18.09 -11.69
CA ARG A 283 -7.79 -18.00 -13.12
C ARG A 283 -8.04 -19.33 -13.82
N GLU A 284 -9.05 -19.39 -14.66
CA GLU A 284 -9.24 -20.48 -15.63
C GLU A 284 -8.58 -20.11 -16.96
N GLY A 285 -7.51 -20.81 -17.36
CA GLY A 285 -6.84 -20.61 -18.65
C GLY A 285 -5.82 -21.71 -18.92
N PRO A 286 -5.55 -22.13 -20.18
CA PRO A 286 -4.72 -23.28 -20.50
C PRO A 286 -3.29 -23.17 -19.93
N GLN A 287 -2.75 -24.31 -19.52
CA GLN A 287 -1.45 -24.44 -18.86
C GLN A 287 -0.33 -24.27 -19.91
N LEU A 288 -0.02 -23.03 -20.26
CA LEU A 288 1.12 -22.72 -21.13
C LEU A 288 2.39 -22.66 -20.27
N ALA A 289 3.02 -23.80 -20.09
CA ALA A 289 4.37 -23.88 -19.54
C ALA A 289 5.35 -23.39 -20.62
N LEU A 290 5.73 -22.11 -20.55
CA LEU A 290 6.82 -21.58 -21.38
C LEU A 290 8.11 -21.67 -20.55
N LEU A 291 9.09 -22.45 -21.01
CA LEU A 291 10.43 -22.55 -20.40
C LEU A 291 10.45 -22.92 -18.89
N GLY A 292 9.54 -23.78 -18.44
CA GLY A 292 9.45 -24.16 -17.02
C GLY A 292 8.91 -23.06 -16.10
N TRP A 293 8.37 -21.98 -16.68
CA TRP A 293 7.60 -20.97 -15.97
C TRP A 293 6.12 -21.30 -16.06
N ASP A 294 5.49 -21.56 -14.90
CA ASP A 294 4.04 -21.60 -14.82
C ASP A 294 3.51 -20.16 -14.78
N VAL A 295 2.89 -19.73 -15.88
CA VAL A 295 2.27 -18.39 -15.98
C VAL A 295 1.09 -18.24 -15.00
N ARG A 296 0.51 -19.35 -14.51
CA ARG A 296 -0.55 -19.34 -13.49
C ARG A 296 -0.03 -19.04 -12.08
N ASP A 297 1.25 -19.27 -11.79
CA ASP A 297 1.83 -19.02 -10.46
C ASP A 297 2.09 -17.54 -10.16
N ARG A 298 1.96 -16.65 -11.16
CA ARG A 298 1.81 -15.22 -10.91
C ARG A 298 0.40 -14.96 -10.38
N LYS A 299 0.16 -15.33 -9.12
CA LYS A 299 -0.94 -14.77 -8.32
C LYS A 299 -0.94 -13.26 -8.53
N PRO A 300 -2.09 -12.63 -8.86
CA PRO A 300 -2.16 -11.19 -8.89
C PRO A 300 -1.63 -10.63 -7.57
N ASN A 301 -0.74 -9.65 -7.67
CA ASN A 301 -0.06 -9.15 -6.51
C ASN A 301 -1.01 -8.26 -5.70
N LEU A 302 -1.65 -8.85 -4.70
CA LEU A 302 -2.52 -8.13 -3.77
C LEU A 302 -1.73 -7.30 -2.74
N SER A 303 -0.39 -7.22 -2.86
CA SER A 303 0.43 -6.39 -1.97
C SER A 303 0.07 -4.91 -2.04
N ARG A 304 -0.61 -4.45 -3.11
CA ARG A 304 -1.17 -3.08 -3.19
C ARG A 304 -2.23 -2.77 -2.11
N TYR A 305 -2.77 -3.78 -1.45
CA TYR A 305 -3.70 -3.62 -0.32
C TYR A 305 -3.04 -3.88 1.04
N GLU A 306 -1.75 -4.18 1.08
CA GLU A 306 -1.02 -4.36 2.33
C GLU A 306 -0.75 -3.00 3.00
N VAL A 307 -0.54 -3.06 4.31
CA VAL A 307 -0.17 -1.91 5.12
C VAL A 307 1.23 -2.17 5.68
N ASN A 308 2.18 -1.31 5.32
CA ASN A 308 3.52 -1.34 5.89
C ASN A 308 3.55 -0.50 7.17
N LEU A 309 3.33 -1.13 8.32
CA LEU A 309 3.52 -0.51 9.64
C LEU A 309 5.01 -0.28 9.88
N LEU A 310 5.45 0.98 9.80
CA LEU A 310 6.85 1.37 9.95
C LEU A 310 7.24 1.55 11.41
N ILE A 311 6.37 2.21 12.17
CA ILE A 311 6.58 2.52 13.58
C ILE A 311 5.29 2.24 14.32
N GLU A 312 5.45 1.52 15.41
CA GLU A 312 4.38 1.22 16.35
C GLU A 312 4.82 1.66 17.75
N HIS A 313 3.93 2.37 18.42
CA HIS A 313 4.09 2.78 19.80
C HIS A 313 3.07 2.05 20.68
N THR A 314 3.50 1.74 21.90
CA THR A 314 2.61 1.18 22.92
C THR A 314 1.89 2.32 23.63
N GLN A 315 0.59 2.17 23.87
CA GLN A 315 -0.15 3.12 24.69
C GLN A 315 0.45 3.23 26.10
N HIS A 316 0.50 4.46 26.62
CA HIS A 316 1.02 4.81 27.93
C HIS A 316 2.50 4.48 28.13
N SER A 317 3.29 4.47 27.05
CA SER A 317 4.75 4.25 27.12
C SER A 317 5.55 5.55 27.19
N GLY A 318 4.90 6.68 26.87
CA GLY A 318 5.54 7.98 26.80
C GLY A 318 6.32 8.17 25.50
N ALA A 319 7.24 9.13 25.50
CA ALA A 319 8.05 9.41 24.32
C ALA A 319 9.12 8.31 24.08
N PRO A 320 9.39 7.91 22.83
CA PRO A 320 10.38 6.89 22.51
C PRO A 320 11.80 7.39 22.81
N ILE A 321 12.66 6.48 23.22
CA ILE A 321 14.08 6.75 23.45
C ILE A 321 14.87 5.75 22.62
N ILE A 322 15.52 6.24 21.58
CA ILE A 322 16.33 5.43 20.68
C ILE A 322 17.79 5.73 20.92
N ASP A 323 18.54 4.70 21.31
CA ASP A 323 19.98 4.71 21.30
C ASP A 323 20.46 4.13 19.96
N GLU A 324 21.23 4.90 19.20
CA GLU A 324 21.84 4.46 17.94
C GLU A 324 23.35 4.26 18.13
N PRO A 325 23.79 3.01 18.46
CA PRO A 325 25.21 2.71 18.67
C PRO A 325 26.01 2.65 17.36
N HIS A 326 25.34 2.48 16.21
CA HIS A 326 26.01 2.39 14.92
C HIS A 326 25.32 3.30 13.89
N PRO A 327 25.55 4.64 13.96
CA PRO A 327 24.80 5.66 13.23
C PRO A 327 25.22 5.75 11.76
N THR A 328 25.11 4.64 11.03
CA THR A 328 25.25 4.63 9.56
C THR A 328 24.08 5.36 8.92
N TYR A 329 24.25 5.79 7.67
CA TYR A 329 23.20 6.47 6.91
C TYR A 329 21.90 5.64 6.90
N ALA A 330 22.00 4.34 6.59
CA ALA A 330 20.85 3.44 6.52
C ALA A 330 20.19 3.22 7.89
N ASN A 331 20.97 3.16 8.97
CA ASN A 331 20.41 3.00 10.32
C ASN A 331 19.70 4.28 10.79
N LEU A 332 20.24 5.46 10.48
CA LEU A 332 19.64 6.74 10.87
C LEU A 332 18.38 7.07 10.07
N ILE A 333 18.49 7.03 8.75
CA ILE A 333 17.46 7.49 7.83
C ILE A 333 16.43 6.39 7.55
N GLY A 334 16.90 5.16 7.40
CA GLY A 334 16.12 4.03 6.93
C GLY A 334 16.69 3.48 5.64
N LYS A 335 16.04 2.44 5.11
CA LYS A 335 16.45 1.80 3.86
C LYS A 335 15.25 1.22 3.12
N ILE A 336 15.40 1.06 1.81
CA ILE A 336 14.45 0.34 0.96
C ILE A 336 15.07 -1.01 0.64
N GLU A 337 14.48 -2.09 1.16
CA GLU A 337 14.98 -3.44 0.89
C GLU A 337 14.60 -3.88 -0.52
N ARG A 338 15.43 -4.73 -1.11
CA ARG A 338 15.26 -5.26 -2.46
C ARG A 338 15.21 -6.76 -2.40
N LYS A 339 14.17 -7.35 -2.99
CA LYS A 339 14.02 -8.80 -3.12
C LYS A 339 14.51 -9.25 -4.48
N ALA A 340 15.31 -10.31 -4.50
CA ALA A 340 15.69 -10.99 -5.74
C ALA A 340 14.80 -12.22 -5.92
N HIS A 341 14.10 -12.30 -7.05
CA HIS A 341 13.35 -13.49 -7.43
C HIS A 341 13.66 -13.83 -8.89
N LEU A 342 14.14 -15.06 -9.12
CA LEU A 342 14.54 -15.55 -10.44
C LEU A 342 15.52 -14.61 -11.18
N GLY A 343 16.47 -14.00 -10.45
CA GLY A 343 17.48 -13.09 -11.01
C GLY A 343 16.99 -11.67 -11.31
N VAL A 344 15.69 -11.38 -11.11
CA VAL A 344 15.13 -10.03 -11.20
C VAL A 344 15.03 -9.43 -9.80
N VAL A 345 15.55 -8.22 -9.65
CA VAL A 345 15.44 -7.46 -8.41
C VAL A 345 14.20 -6.58 -8.46
N TYR A 346 13.33 -6.69 -7.47
CA TYR A 346 12.16 -5.82 -7.32
C TYR A 346 12.08 -5.29 -5.89
N THR A 347 11.36 -4.19 -5.74
CA THR A 347 11.05 -3.57 -4.45
C THR A 347 9.65 -2.98 -4.53
N ASP A 348 9.01 -2.85 -3.38
CA ASP A 348 7.73 -2.16 -3.23
C ASP A 348 7.69 -1.46 -1.87
N PHE A 349 6.61 -0.71 -1.62
CA PHE A 349 6.46 0.08 -0.40
C PHE A 349 6.49 -0.76 0.89
N THR A 350 6.26 -2.08 0.82
CA THR A 350 6.31 -2.98 1.99
C THR A 350 7.74 -3.27 2.46
N GLU A 351 8.72 -2.99 1.59
CA GLU A 351 10.15 -3.17 1.87
C GLU A 351 10.83 -1.92 2.45
N ILE A 352 10.07 -0.84 2.69
CA ILE A 352 10.57 0.36 3.35
C ILE A 352 10.76 0.07 4.84
N ARG A 353 11.96 0.35 5.37
CA ARG A 353 12.32 0.18 6.78
C ARG A 353 12.66 1.53 7.41
N ALA A 354 12.01 1.84 8.54
CA ALA A 354 12.29 3.03 9.32
C ALA A 354 13.68 2.97 9.98
N GLY A 355 14.42 4.07 9.87
CA GLY A 355 15.65 4.31 10.63
C GLY A 355 15.38 4.92 12.01
N SER A 356 16.46 5.10 12.77
CA SER A 356 16.45 5.59 14.15
C SER A 356 15.90 7.01 14.29
N CYS A 357 16.07 7.88 13.28
CA CYS A 357 15.45 9.20 13.26
C CYS A 357 13.92 9.12 13.28
N LEU A 358 13.34 8.25 12.45
CA LEU A 358 11.89 8.04 12.41
C LEU A 358 11.42 7.35 13.69
N ARG A 359 12.11 6.31 14.16
CA ARG A 359 11.74 5.59 15.41
C ARG A 359 11.77 6.47 16.65
N ALA A 360 12.62 7.51 16.65
CA ALA A 360 12.68 8.50 17.73
C ALA A 360 11.66 9.65 17.57
N SER A 361 10.80 9.62 16.54
CA SER A 361 9.82 10.68 16.29
C SER A 361 8.88 10.86 17.49
N GLY A 362 8.72 12.10 17.93
CA GLY A 362 7.98 12.44 19.15
C GLY A 362 8.75 12.21 20.46
N GLY A 363 9.99 11.72 20.39
CA GLY A 363 10.85 11.49 21.55
C GLY A 363 12.30 11.89 21.36
N PHE A 364 13.22 10.99 21.70
CA PHE A 364 14.65 11.30 21.87
C PHE A 364 15.51 10.31 21.11
N LEU A 365 16.47 10.84 20.33
CA LEU A 365 17.52 10.07 19.67
C LEU A 365 18.85 10.39 20.34
N MET A 366 19.47 9.38 20.94
CA MET A 366 20.79 9.48 21.56
C MET A 366 21.82 8.86 20.63
N ILE A 367 22.91 9.58 20.39
CA ILE A 367 23.98 9.16 19.46
C ILE A 367 25.33 9.57 20.04
N ASN A 368 26.31 8.68 19.92
CA ASN A 368 27.70 9.07 20.11
C ASN A 368 28.19 9.92 18.93
N VAL A 369 28.58 11.16 19.22
CA VAL A 369 29.03 12.12 18.19
C VAL A 369 30.24 11.62 17.40
N LEU A 370 31.17 10.91 18.04
CA LEU A 370 32.36 10.42 17.36
C LEU A 370 31.95 9.36 16.36
N ASP A 371 31.11 8.40 16.75
CA ASP A 371 30.65 7.35 15.84
C ASP A 371 29.89 7.95 14.65
N LEU A 372 29.03 8.96 14.89
CA LEU A 372 28.31 9.68 13.84
C LEU A 372 29.25 10.37 12.84
N LEU A 373 30.32 11.00 13.31
CA LEU A 373 31.28 11.71 12.46
C LEU A 373 32.20 10.76 11.68
N HIS A 374 32.43 9.55 12.20
CA HIS A 374 33.20 8.53 11.48
C HIS A 374 32.39 7.81 10.40
N GLN A 375 31.05 7.81 10.50
CA GLN A 375 30.20 7.21 9.48
C GLN A 375 30.05 8.15 8.27
N PRO A 376 30.40 7.72 7.05
CA PRO A 376 30.18 8.51 5.84
C PRO A 376 28.72 8.95 5.74
N PHE A 377 28.52 10.18 5.27
CA PHE A 377 27.22 10.79 4.93
C PHE A 377 26.21 11.00 6.07
N SER A 378 26.43 10.36 7.22
CA SER A 378 25.47 10.27 8.31
C SER A 378 25.25 11.61 9.01
N TRP A 379 26.33 12.39 9.18
CA TRP A 379 26.25 13.75 9.73
C TRP A 379 25.45 14.71 8.82
N GLU A 380 25.68 14.66 7.51
CA GLU A 380 24.95 15.51 6.56
C GLU A 380 23.47 15.13 6.50
N ALA A 381 23.17 13.83 6.50
CA ALA A 381 21.80 13.32 6.54
C ALA A 381 21.06 13.77 7.80
N LEU A 382 21.68 13.65 8.98
CA LEU A 382 21.08 14.10 10.24
C LEU A 382 20.83 15.62 10.23
N LYS A 383 21.79 16.43 9.76
CA LYS A 383 21.59 17.88 9.62
C LYS A 383 20.42 18.21 8.71
N ARG A 384 20.24 17.48 7.60
CA ARG A 384 19.10 17.68 6.68
C ARG A 384 17.79 17.38 7.40
N VAL A 385 17.69 16.23 8.07
CA VAL A 385 16.50 15.86 8.87
C VAL A 385 16.14 16.94 9.89
N ILE A 386 17.11 17.45 10.64
CA ILE A 386 16.89 18.51 11.64
C ILE A 386 16.39 19.81 10.98
N LYS A 387 16.94 20.17 9.81
CA LYS A 387 16.58 21.41 9.09
C LYS A 387 15.23 21.33 8.38
N THR A 388 14.96 20.23 7.67
CA THR A 388 13.73 20.04 6.88
C THR A 388 12.57 19.52 7.71
N ARG A 389 12.86 18.94 8.89
CA ARG A 389 11.88 18.26 9.77
C ARG A 389 11.20 17.08 9.07
N SER A 390 11.89 16.47 8.11
CA SER A 390 11.41 15.33 7.35
C SER A 390 12.55 14.32 7.20
N VAL A 391 12.18 13.05 7.15
CA VAL A 391 13.11 11.97 6.80
C VAL A 391 12.72 11.48 5.41
N ASN A 392 13.66 11.60 4.46
CA ASN A 392 13.50 11.06 3.13
C ASN A 392 14.31 9.78 3.06
N ILE A 393 13.64 8.63 2.93
CA ILE A 393 14.31 7.34 2.79
C ILE A 393 14.68 7.19 1.32
N GLU A 394 15.95 7.45 1.02
CA GLU A 394 16.53 7.38 -0.32
C GLU A 394 17.85 6.60 -0.25
N ASP A 395 18.29 6.05 -1.39
CA ASP A 395 19.60 5.38 -1.41
C ASP A 395 20.71 6.43 -1.27
N PRO A 396 21.88 6.09 -0.67
CA PRO A 396 22.99 7.03 -0.53
C PRO A 396 23.47 7.64 -1.86
N GLY A 397 23.36 6.91 -2.97
CA GLY A 397 23.67 7.43 -4.31
C GLY A 397 22.74 8.57 -4.69
N GLU A 398 21.42 8.37 -4.54
CA GLU A 398 20.39 9.37 -4.83
C GLU A 398 20.53 10.60 -3.91
N TYR A 399 20.86 10.40 -2.62
CA TYR A 399 21.05 11.50 -1.65
C TYR A 399 22.11 12.52 -2.10
N PHE A 400 23.16 12.07 -2.80
CA PHE A 400 24.23 12.94 -3.33
C PHE A 400 24.13 13.19 -4.84
N GLY A 401 23.06 12.73 -5.49
CA GLY A 401 22.79 12.95 -6.91
C GLY A 401 23.67 12.12 -7.86
N PHE A 402 24.07 10.91 -7.45
CA PHE A 402 24.81 9.96 -8.27
C PHE A 402 23.92 8.96 -9.00
#